data_AF-A0A1M6SWW3-F1
#
_entry.id   AF-A0A1M6SWW3-F1
#
_cell.length_a   1.000
_cell.length_b   1.000
_cell.length_c   1.000
_cell.angle_alpha   90.00
_cell.angle_beta   90.00
_cell.angle_gamma   90.00
#
_symmetry.space_group_name_H-M   'P 1'
#
loop_
_entity.id
_entity.type
_entity.pdbx_description
1 polymer ?
#
loop_
_entity_poly.entity_id
_entity_poly.type
_entity_poly.pdbx_seq_one_letter_code
_entity_poly.pdbx_strand_id
1 'polypeptide(L)'
;MEKGERENIDKLLREISEMEVDGMISNLGRKLEEEFKYRERKGREEGLIKGRIEGKREGIKEGKYEVVKNLIKMGVDLRIVAQGAGISYEEVMKIKEEVEKEKH
;
A
#
# COMPACT_ATOMS: atom_id res chain seq x y z
N MET A 1 39.29 -13.18 53.89
CA MET A 1 38.90 -13.73 52.58
C MET A 1 40.06 -14.52 52.05
N GLU A 2 39.91 -15.84 52.06
CA GLU A 2 40.85 -16.74 51.42
C GLU A 2 40.81 -16.50 49.90
N LYS A 3 41.94 -16.71 49.22
CA LYS A 3 42.09 -16.43 47.78
C LYS A 3 41.01 -17.15 46.94
N GLY A 4 40.60 -18.35 47.36
CA GLY A 4 39.55 -19.14 46.72
C GLY A 4 38.12 -18.57 46.88
N GLU A 5 37.83 -17.85 47.97
CA GLU A 5 36.50 -17.22 48.14
C GLU A 5 36.31 -16.05 47.17
N ARG A 6 37.37 -15.26 46.94
CA ARG A 6 37.33 -14.15 45.97
C ARG A 6 37.21 -14.66 44.54
N GLU A 7 37.96 -15.71 44.17
CA GLU A 7 37.85 -16.34 42.84
C GLU A 7 36.43 -16.89 42.57
N ASN A 8 35.77 -17.46 43.58
CA ASN A 8 34.40 -17.95 43.44
C ASN A 8 33.39 -16.81 43.24
N ILE A 9 33.55 -15.69 43.96
CA ILE A 9 32.69 -14.51 43.81
C ILE A 9 32.87 -13.90 42.41
N ASP A 10 34.12 -13.74 41.95
CA ASP A 10 34.42 -13.20 40.62
C ASP A 10 33.85 -14.07 39.51
N LYS A 11 33.87 -15.40 39.67
CA LYS A 11 33.26 -16.34 38.72
C LYS A 11 31.73 -16.17 38.66
N LEU A 12 31.07 -16.12 39.81
CA LEU A 12 29.61 -15.92 39.90
C LEU A 12 29.17 -14.58 39.27
N LEU A 13 29.92 -13.50 39.52
CA LEU A 13 29.63 -12.18 38.96
C LEU A 13 29.75 -12.17 37.43
N ARG A 14 30.74 -12.88 36.87
CA ARG A 14 30.87 -13.03 35.41
C ARG A 14 29.71 -13.82 34.82
N GLU A 15 29.34 -14.92 35.45
CA GLU A 15 28.26 -15.80 34.99
C GLU A 15 26.89 -15.08 35.02
N ILE A 16 26.62 -14.29 36.07
CA ILE A 16 25.42 -13.44 36.16
C ILE A 16 25.42 -12.36 35.06
N SER A 17 26.55 -11.68 34.86
CA SER A 17 26.66 -10.65 33.82
C SER A 17 26.44 -11.23 32.41
N GLU A 18 26.99 -12.43 32.13
CA GLU A 18 26.78 -13.13 30.87
C GLU A 18 25.30 -13.54 30.67
N MET A 19 24.65 -14.05 31.73
CA MET A 19 23.21 -14.37 31.70
C MET A 19 22.33 -13.13 31.45
N GLU A 20 22.65 -11.98 32.06
CA GLU A 20 21.92 -10.73 31.84
C GLU A 20 22.10 -10.23 30.40
N VAL A 21 23.33 -10.30 29.86
CA VAL A 21 23.61 -9.93 28.47
C VAL A 21 22.84 -10.83 27.49
N ASP A 22 22.82 -12.14 27.72
CA ASP A 22 22.08 -13.08 26.87
C ASP A 22 20.57 -12.81 26.92
N GLY A 23 20.02 -12.51 28.10
CA GLY A 23 18.64 -12.07 28.27
C GLY A 23 18.32 -10.77 27.53
N MET A 24 19.21 -9.79 27.55
CA MET A 24 19.07 -8.54 26.80
C MET A 24 19.12 -8.77 25.30
N ILE A 25 20.04 -9.60 24.81
CA ILE A 25 20.16 -9.95 23.38
C ILE A 25 18.88 -10.66 22.90
N SER A 26 18.38 -11.63 23.68
CA SER A 26 17.14 -12.35 23.36
C SER A 26 15.93 -11.42 23.28
N ASN A 27 15.77 -10.52 24.24
CA ASN A 27 14.69 -9.55 24.25
C ASN A 27 14.77 -8.56 23.10
N LEU A 28 15.97 -8.08 22.77
CA LEU A 28 16.19 -7.20 21.61
C LEU A 28 15.88 -7.92 20.30
N GLY A 29 16.33 -9.16 20.15
CA GLY A 29 16.06 -10.00 18.98
C GLY A 29 14.56 -10.16 18.75
N ARG A 30 13.80 -10.48 19.81
CA ARG A 30 12.34 -10.61 19.75
C ARG A 30 11.67 -9.30 19.33
N LYS A 31 12.08 -8.17 19.92
CA LYS A 31 11.50 -6.86 19.60
C LYS A 31 11.79 -6.44 18.16
N LEU A 32 12.99 -6.73 17.65
CA LEU A 32 13.33 -6.48 16.24
C LEU A 32 12.47 -7.34 15.31
N GLU A 33 12.31 -8.63 15.61
CA GLU A 33 11.48 -9.53 14.82
C GLU A 33 10.01 -9.09 14.77
N GLU A 34 9.45 -8.67 15.91
CA GLU A 34 8.11 -8.10 16.01
C GLU A 34 7.96 -6.84 15.15
N GLU A 35 8.93 -5.93 15.24
CA GLU A 35 8.95 -4.69 14.45
C GLU A 35 9.05 -4.97 12.94
N PHE A 36 9.88 -5.94 12.53
CA PHE A 36 9.97 -6.35 11.13
C PHE A 36 8.65 -6.91 10.61
N LYS A 37 8.03 -7.84 11.36
CA LYS A 37 6.71 -8.40 10.99
C LYS A 37 5.63 -7.34 10.94
N TYR A 38 5.66 -6.38 11.87
CA TYR A 38 4.73 -5.27 11.88
C TYR A 38 4.87 -4.40 10.63
N ARG A 39 6.10 -4.01 10.27
CA ARG A 39 6.37 -3.21 9.07
C ARG A 39 5.99 -3.92 7.79
N GLU A 40 6.29 -5.22 7.68
CA GLU A 40 5.90 -6.02 6.52
C GLU A 40 4.37 -6.07 6.38
N ARG A 41 3.66 -6.35 7.47
CA ARG A 41 2.18 -6.36 7.47
C ARG A 41 1.61 -5.02 7.08
N LYS A 42 2.10 -3.93 7.67
CA LYS A 42 1.71 -2.55 7.36
C LYS A 42 1.93 -2.22 5.90
N GLY A 43 3.12 -2.50 5.37
CA GLY A 43 3.45 -2.24 3.96
C GLY A 43 2.54 -3.00 3.00
N ARG A 44 2.24 -4.28 3.30
CA ARG A 44 1.31 -5.09 2.50
C ARG A 44 -0.11 -4.55 2.54
N GLU A 45 -0.61 -4.20 3.73
CA GLU A 45 -1.94 -3.65 3.91
C GLU A 45 -2.10 -2.30 3.18
N GLU A 46 -1.14 -1.39 3.34
CA GLU A 46 -1.13 -0.10 2.65
C GLU A 46 -1.07 -0.28 1.13
N GLY A 47 -0.24 -1.19 0.63
CA GLY A 47 -0.15 -1.52 -0.79
C GLY A 47 -1.48 -2.03 -1.36
N LEU A 48 -2.14 -2.95 -0.65
CA LEU A 48 -3.45 -3.48 -1.04
C LEU A 48 -4.53 -2.40 -1.05
N ILE A 49 -4.56 -1.53 -0.04
CA ILE A 49 -5.54 -0.45 0.06
C ILE A 49 -5.32 0.54 -1.09
N LYS A 50 -4.08 1.00 -1.31
CA LYS A 50 -3.75 1.94 -2.39
C LYS A 50 -4.10 1.35 -3.75
N GLY A 51 -3.62 0.15 -4.04
CA GLY A 51 -3.88 -0.53 -5.31
C GLY A 51 -5.38 -0.74 -5.58
N ARG A 52 -6.17 -1.08 -4.55
CA ARG A 52 -7.63 -1.22 -4.70
C ARG A 52 -8.31 0.11 -4.98
N ILE A 53 -7.89 1.19 -4.32
CA ILE A 53 -8.47 2.53 -4.53
C ILE A 53 -8.12 3.05 -5.92
N GLU A 54 -6.85 2.97 -6.31
CA GLU A 54 -6.36 3.40 -7.62
C GLU A 54 -7.01 2.59 -8.73
N GLY A 55 -6.94 1.25 -8.67
CA GLY A 55 -7.54 0.38 -9.68
C GLY A 55 -9.05 0.56 -9.82
N LYS A 56 -9.77 0.79 -8.71
CA LYS A 56 -11.22 1.09 -8.78
C LYS A 56 -11.48 2.45 -9.44
N ARG A 57 -10.68 3.47 -9.15
CA ARG A 57 -10.84 4.80 -9.76
C ARG A 57 -10.52 4.78 -11.24
N GLU A 58 -9.43 4.15 -11.63
CA GLU A 58 -9.03 3.99 -13.04
C GLU A 58 -10.07 3.18 -13.80
N GLY A 59 -10.48 2.02 -13.29
CA GLY A 59 -11.51 1.19 -13.94
C GLY A 59 -12.87 1.90 -14.11
N ILE A 60 -13.30 2.70 -13.12
CA ILE A 60 -14.51 3.52 -13.27
C ILE A 60 -14.33 4.58 -14.37
N LYS A 61 -13.16 5.24 -14.42
CA LYS A 61 -12.88 6.29 -15.40
C LYS A 61 -12.82 5.70 -16.81
N GLU A 62 -12.08 4.61 -17.01
CA GLU A 62 -11.96 3.91 -18.29
C GLU A 62 -13.31 3.37 -18.76
N GLY A 63 -14.06 2.69 -17.88
CA GLY A 63 -15.38 2.17 -18.20
C GLY A 63 -16.38 3.27 -18.58
N LYS A 64 -16.38 4.39 -17.84
CA LYS A 64 -17.20 5.56 -18.22
C LYS A 64 -16.80 6.12 -19.59
N TYR A 65 -15.50 6.28 -19.82
CA TYR A 65 -14.98 6.80 -21.10
C TYR A 65 -15.39 5.89 -22.27
N GLU A 66 -15.26 4.57 -22.13
CA GLU A 66 -15.64 3.61 -23.16
C GLU A 66 -17.15 3.64 -23.45
N VAL A 67 -17.99 3.71 -22.41
CA VAL A 67 -19.45 3.85 -22.57
C VAL A 67 -19.80 5.14 -23.31
N VAL A 68 -19.22 6.28 -22.93
CA VAL A 68 -19.44 7.57 -23.60
C VAL A 68 -19.04 7.50 -25.07
N LYS A 69 -17.85 6.94 -25.35
CA LYS A 69 -17.33 6.74 -26.71
C LYS A 69 -18.29 5.91 -27.56
N ASN A 70 -18.83 4.82 -27.03
CA ASN A 70 -19.78 3.97 -27.73
C ASN A 70 -21.11 4.70 -28.00
N LEU A 71 -21.64 5.44 -27.02
CA LEU A 71 -22.87 6.23 -27.19
C LEU A 71 -22.71 7.32 -28.27
N ILE A 72 -21.54 7.98 -28.33
CA ILE A 72 -21.22 8.93 -29.39
C ILE A 72 -21.20 8.25 -30.76
N LYS A 73 -20.55 7.07 -30.86
CA LYS A 73 -20.52 6.28 -32.12
C LYS A 73 -21.91 5.83 -32.56
N MET A 74 -22.82 5.58 -31.63
CA MET A 74 -24.23 5.26 -31.88
C MET A 74 -25.09 6.49 -32.26
N GLY A 75 -24.51 7.71 -32.25
CA GLY A 75 -25.22 8.93 -32.61
C GLY A 75 -26.20 9.43 -31.55
N VAL A 76 -26.02 9.03 -30.28
CA VAL A 76 -26.84 9.52 -29.17
C VAL A 76 -26.54 11.01 -28.92
N ASP A 77 -27.58 11.79 -28.58
CA ASP A 77 -27.44 13.21 -28.28
C ASP A 77 -26.41 13.46 -27.16
N LEU A 78 -25.46 14.37 -27.41
CA LEU A 78 -24.33 14.59 -26.52
C LEU A 78 -24.73 15.16 -25.15
N ARG A 79 -25.85 15.89 -25.05
CA ARG A 79 -26.35 16.39 -23.77
C ARG A 79 -26.94 15.25 -22.95
N ILE A 80 -27.64 14.32 -23.59
CA ILE A 80 -28.12 13.07 -22.95
C ILE A 80 -26.93 12.23 -22.48
N VAL A 81 -25.88 12.10 -23.30
CA VAL A 81 -24.66 11.37 -22.93
C VAL A 81 -23.98 12.00 -21.71
N ALA A 82 -23.82 13.33 -21.68
CA ALA A 82 -23.25 14.05 -20.55
C ALA A 82 -24.05 13.79 -19.26
N GLN A 83 -25.38 13.91 -19.33
CA GLN A 83 -26.27 13.65 -18.21
C GLN A 83 -26.19 12.20 -17.72
N GLY A 84 -26.21 11.22 -18.64
CA GLY A 84 -26.19 9.80 -18.30
C GLY A 84 -24.86 9.31 -17.74
N ALA A 85 -23.73 9.83 -18.25
CA ALA A 85 -22.39 9.50 -17.76
C ALA A 85 -22.01 10.28 -16.48
N GLY A 86 -22.74 11.37 -16.20
CA GLY A 86 -22.45 12.28 -15.09
C GLY A 86 -21.12 13.00 -15.26
N ILE A 87 -20.84 13.47 -16.48
CA ILE A 87 -19.66 14.26 -16.83
C ILE A 87 -20.10 15.55 -17.53
N SER A 88 -19.18 16.51 -17.66
CA SER A 88 -19.50 17.79 -18.32
C SER A 88 -19.71 17.62 -19.83
N TYR A 89 -20.47 18.54 -20.42
CA TYR A 89 -20.68 18.56 -21.86
C TYR A 89 -19.36 18.80 -22.60
N GLU A 90 -18.48 19.62 -22.04
CA GLU A 90 -17.14 19.88 -22.55
C GLU A 90 -16.28 18.60 -22.59
N GLU A 91 -16.37 17.74 -21.56
CA GLU A 91 -15.68 16.45 -21.56
C GLU A 91 -16.23 15.52 -22.66
N VAL A 92 -17.56 15.47 -22.85
CA VAL A 92 -18.17 14.69 -23.94
C VAL A 92 -17.68 15.18 -25.31
N MET A 93 -17.57 16.49 -25.49
CA MET A 93 -17.05 17.09 -26.73
C MET A 93 -15.60 16.70 -27.00
N LYS A 94 -14.73 16.70 -25.98
CA LYS A 94 -13.34 16.23 -26.12
C LYS A 94 -13.28 14.76 -26.54
N ILE A 95 -14.08 13.90 -25.92
CA ILE A 95 -14.16 12.48 -26.28
C ILE A 95 -14.67 12.33 -27.72
N LYS A 96 -15.63 13.14 -28.14
CA LYS A 96 -16.12 13.14 -29.52
C LYS A 96 -15.02 13.49 -30.52
N GLU A 97 -14.22 14.53 -30.25
CA GLU A 97 -13.08 14.89 -31.11
C GLU A 97 -12.05 13.75 -31.22
N GLU A 98 -11.78 13.04 -30.13
CA GLU A 98 -10.90 11.86 -30.13
C GLU A 98 -11.48 10.73 -30.98
N VAL A 99 -12.78 10.44 -30.85
CA VAL A 99 -13.48 9.45 -31.67
C VAL A 99 -13.47 9.81 -33.16
N GLU A 100 -13.58 11.09 -33.50
CA GLU A 100 -13.53 11.56 -34.89
C GLU A 100 -12.11 11.44 -35.46
N LYS A 101 -11.07 11.70 -34.66
CA LYS A 101 -9.66 11.49 -35.06
C LYS A 101 -9.32 10.02 -35.32
N GLU A 102 -9.90 9.09 -34.57
CA GLU A 102 -9.71 7.63 -34.79
C GLU A 102 -10.31 7.11 -36.10
N LYS A 103 -11.17 7.89 -36.77
CA LYS A 103 -11.78 7.51 -38.05
C LYS A 103 -10.92 7.91 -39.26
N HIS A 104 -9.78 8.55 -39.06
CA HIS A 104 -8.85 9.01 -40.10
C HIS A 104 -7.46 8.39 -39.88
#